data_AF-A0ABC8T4Z7-F1
#
_entry.id   AF-A0ABC8T4Z7-F1
#
_cell.length_a   1.000
_cell.length_b   1.000
_cell.length_c   1.000
_cell.angle_alpha   90.00
_cell.angle_beta   90.00
_cell.angle_gamma   90.00
#
_symmetry.space_group_name_H-M   'P 1'
#
loop_
_entity.id
_entity.type
_entity.pdbx_description
1 polymer ?
#
loop_
_entity_poly.entity_id
_entity_poly.type
_entity_poly.pdbx_seq_one_letter_code
_entity_poly.pdbx_strand_id
1 'polypeptide(L)'
;MTSDYALKLSAELESVSRVRAAQFFVTQRPWLDLYGVNVRPVAPFGSASSKPFVDPALIHRCLPDELLFEIFSRMTPYALGRAACVCRKWRYTIRNPMFWRNACLKAWQFSGVVENYRALHLRYDGSWRKMWLLRPRIRTDGLYVSRNTYIRAGVAEWKITNPVHVVCYFRYLRFYPSGRFLYKNSSQKVKDVAKCMNFRASKVDCVFGGHYTLSEDKVEAALLYPGLRPTVLRIRLRLRGTTAGANNRMDLHSLVTSGVNDNEANGPDEDILGVVGGWQEDETHNPDVPAISHKRGLTPFVFIPFEEVETSVLNLPVDRMDYYVPG
;
A
#
# COMPACT_ATOMS: atom_id res chain seq x y z
N MET A 1 34.86 7.54 3.25
CA MET A 1 34.09 7.50 1.99
C MET A 1 32.60 7.85 2.13
N THR A 2 32.02 7.86 3.34
CA THR A 2 30.61 8.26 3.59
C THR A 2 30.39 9.79 3.67
N SER A 3 31.42 10.56 4.04
CA SER A 3 31.37 12.03 4.14
C SER A 3 31.20 12.72 2.78
N ASP A 4 31.94 12.28 1.76
CA ASP A 4 31.89 12.90 0.42
C ASP A 4 30.56 12.65 -0.29
N TYR A 5 29.90 11.53 0.01
CA TYR A 5 28.58 11.22 -0.50
C TYR A 5 27.51 12.13 0.13
N ALA A 6 27.60 12.40 1.44
CA ALA A 6 26.71 13.32 2.15
C ALA A 6 26.86 14.77 1.67
N LEU A 7 28.08 15.22 1.38
CA LEU A 7 28.35 16.56 0.84
C LEU A 7 27.83 16.73 -0.60
N LYS A 8 28.01 15.73 -1.47
CA LYS A 8 27.44 15.71 -2.83
C LYS A 8 25.91 15.71 -2.81
N LEU A 9 25.31 14.92 -1.92
CA LEU A 9 23.86 14.91 -1.70
C LEU A 9 23.33 16.28 -1.25
N SER A 10 24.04 16.97 -0.36
CA SER A 10 23.68 18.32 0.09
C SER A 10 23.75 19.34 -1.04
N ALA A 11 24.81 19.31 -1.84
CA ALA A 11 24.99 20.19 -2.99
C ALA A 11 23.92 19.97 -4.08
N GLU A 12 23.54 18.72 -4.34
CA GLU A 12 22.42 18.40 -5.24
C GLU A 12 21.06 18.80 -4.67
N LEU A 13 20.84 18.67 -3.36
CA LEU A 13 19.61 19.13 -2.70
C LEU A 13 19.48 20.66 -2.77
N GLU A 14 20.59 21.36 -2.57
CA GLU A 14 20.68 22.81 -2.70
C GLU A 14 20.43 23.28 -4.13
N SER A 15 20.97 22.58 -5.13
CA SER A 15 20.74 22.93 -6.53
C SER A 15 19.27 22.74 -6.93
N VAL A 16 18.63 21.64 -6.51
CA VAL A 16 17.17 21.41 -6.72
C VAL A 16 16.34 22.48 -6.01
N SER A 17 16.74 22.88 -4.80
CA SER A 17 16.07 23.96 -4.05
C SER A 17 16.23 25.32 -4.74
N ARG A 18 17.41 25.62 -5.31
CA ARG A 18 17.70 26.85 -6.07
C ARG A 18 16.89 26.95 -7.37
N VAL A 19 16.59 25.83 -8.04
CA VAL A 19 15.73 25.82 -9.25
C VAL A 19 14.31 26.33 -8.95
N ARG A 20 13.79 26.19 -7.71
CA ARG A 20 12.52 26.86 -7.33
C ARG A 20 12.67 28.34 -7.10
N ALA A 21 13.73 28.74 -6.41
CA ALA A 21 14.00 30.16 -6.18
C ALA A 21 14.01 30.89 -7.52
N ALA A 22 14.51 30.22 -8.57
CA ALA A 22 14.44 30.70 -9.94
C ALA A 22 13.01 30.85 -10.51
N GLN A 23 12.12 29.89 -10.27
CA GLN A 23 10.71 29.95 -10.71
C GLN A 23 9.89 31.03 -9.97
N PHE A 24 10.31 31.44 -8.78
CA PHE A 24 9.71 32.57 -8.06
C PHE A 24 10.16 33.95 -8.57
N PHE A 25 11.06 34.04 -9.56
CA PHE A 25 11.42 35.32 -10.18
C PHE A 25 10.36 35.87 -11.15
N VAL A 26 9.36 35.07 -11.55
CA VAL A 26 8.12 35.60 -12.14
C VAL A 26 7.16 35.91 -10.99
N THR A 27 7.35 37.08 -10.37
CA THR A 27 6.62 37.44 -9.16
C THR A 27 5.17 37.83 -9.49
N GLN A 28 4.24 36.87 -9.55
CA GLN A 28 2.93 37.15 -8.95
C GLN A 28 3.20 37.28 -7.46
N ARG A 29 3.24 38.51 -6.97
CA ARG A 29 3.47 38.82 -5.55
C ARG A 29 2.18 38.47 -4.82
N PRO A 30 2.06 37.31 -4.15
CA PRO A 30 0.77 36.84 -3.66
C PRO A 30 0.23 37.73 -2.52
N TRP A 31 1.10 38.54 -1.92
CA TRP A 31 0.72 39.56 -0.94
C TRP A 31 0.06 40.80 -1.57
N LEU A 32 0.29 41.08 -2.86
CA LEU A 32 -0.45 42.11 -3.60
C LEU A 32 -1.91 41.71 -3.82
N ASP A 33 -2.18 40.41 -4.04
CA ASP A 33 -3.57 39.89 -4.12
C ASP A 33 -4.30 39.92 -2.77
N LEU A 34 -3.56 40.13 -1.68
CA LEU A 34 -4.09 40.27 -0.33
C LEU A 34 -4.20 41.74 0.12
N TYR A 35 -3.79 42.71 -0.70
CA TYR A 35 -4.01 44.13 -0.40
C TYR A 35 -5.52 44.43 -0.35
N GLY A 36 -5.97 44.98 0.77
CA GLY A 36 -7.40 45.26 1.00
C GLY A 36 -8.23 44.05 1.43
N VAL A 37 -7.66 42.83 1.41
CA VAL A 37 -8.31 41.64 1.97
C VAL A 37 -7.95 41.56 3.45
N ASN A 38 -8.93 41.75 4.33
CA ASN A 38 -8.74 41.52 5.77
C ASN A 38 -8.62 40.02 6.03
N VAL A 39 -7.41 39.48 5.87
CA VAL A 39 -7.07 38.13 6.30
C VAL A 39 -7.01 38.14 7.82
N ARG A 40 -8.10 37.74 8.48
CA ARG A 40 -8.07 37.46 9.90
C ARG A 40 -7.04 36.33 10.09
N PRO A 41 -5.90 36.55 10.77
CA PRO A 41 -4.98 35.47 11.05
C PRO A 41 -5.79 34.42 11.82
N VAL A 42 -5.82 33.18 11.33
CA VAL A 42 -6.23 32.06 12.19
C VAL A 42 -5.15 32.01 13.25
N ALA A 43 -5.42 32.63 14.39
CA ALA A 43 -4.50 32.69 15.50
C ALA A 43 -3.97 31.27 15.74
N PRO A 44 -2.64 31.06 15.68
CA PRO A 44 -2.09 29.80 16.12
C PRO A 44 -2.63 29.50 17.52
N PHE A 45 -2.85 28.23 17.81
CA PHE A 45 -3.31 27.79 19.11
C PHE A 45 -2.42 28.43 20.20
N GLY A 46 -3.01 29.29 21.05
CA GLY A 46 -2.27 30.04 22.08
C GLY A 46 -1.74 31.43 21.71
N SER A 47 -2.22 32.09 20.65
CA SER A 47 -1.82 33.48 20.35
C SER A 47 -2.20 34.46 21.49
N ALA A 48 -1.28 35.38 21.80
CA ALA A 48 -1.41 36.37 22.88
C ALA A 48 -2.57 37.37 22.70
N SER A 49 -3.18 37.44 21.52
CA SER A 49 -4.39 38.24 21.25
C SER A 49 -5.70 37.49 21.58
N SER A 50 -5.63 36.20 21.93
CA SER A 50 -6.78 35.43 22.39
C SER A 50 -6.87 35.48 23.92
N LYS A 51 -8.11 35.59 24.45
CA LYS A 51 -8.40 35.39 25.89
C LYS A 51 -7.63 34.16 26.40
N PRO A 52 -7.16 34.13 27.66
CA PRO A 52 -6.42 33.00 28.22
C PRO A 52 -7.13 31.70 27.87
N PHE A 53 -6.54 30.96 26.92
CA PHE A 53 -7.15 29.77 26.37
C PHE A 53 -6.86 28.63 27.32
N VAL A 54 -7.82 28.33 28.18
CA VAL A 54 -7.76 27.12 29.01
C VAL A 54 -8.21 25.96 28.14
N ASP A 55 -7.27 25.12 27.72
CA ASP A 55 -7.59 23.94 26.92
C ASP A 55 -8.54 23.03 27.71
N PRO A 56 -9.74 22.69 27.21
CA PRO A 56 -10.67 21.85 27.97
C PRO A 56 -10.18 20.41 28.13
N ALA A 57 -9.31 19.92 27.23
CA ALA A 57 -8.90 18.53 27.24
C ALA A 57 -7.77 18.29 28.25
N LEU A 58 -8.00 17.36 29.19
CA LEU A 58 -7.01 16.97 30.21
C LEU A 58 -5.67 16.58 29.60
N ILE A 59 -5.69 15.83 28.49
CA ILE A 59 -4.47 15.40 27.80
C ILE A 59 -3.61 16.58 27.35
N HIS A 60 -4.19 17.70 26.92
CA HIS A 60 -3.44 18.88 26.50
C HIS A 60 -2.92 19.72 27.66
N ARG A 61 -3.49 19.56 28.86
CA ARG A 61 -2.98 20.19 30.09
C ARG A 61 -1.84 19.38 30.70
N CYS A 62 -1.96 18.06 30.66
CA CYS A 62 -0.99 17.16 31.25
C CYS A 62 0.22 16.87 30.35
N LEU A 63 0.04 16.98 29.03
CA LEU A 63 1.09 16.66 28.05
C LEU A 63 1.56 17.94 27.32
N PRO A 64 2.82 18.36 27.52
CA PRO A 64 3.45 19.41 26.73
C PRO A 64 3.42 19.12 25.23
N ASP A 65 3.43 20.19 24.41
CA ASP A 65 3.30 20.08 22.96
C ASP A 65 4.50 19.37 22.32
N GLU A 66 5.68 19.44 22.93
CA GLU A 66 6.90 18.75 22.49
C GLU A 66 6.77 17.24 22.66
N LEU A 67 6.18 16.78 23.77
CA LEU A 67 5.92 15.35 24.00
C LEU A 67 4.82 14.85 23.07
N LEU A 68 3.78 15.65 22.84
CA LEU A 68 2.75 15.32 21.85
C LEU A 68 3.35 15.18 20.44
N PHE A 69 4.25 16.10 20.06
CA PHE A 69 4.99 16.03 18.80
C PHE A 69 5.82 14.75 18.71
N GLU A 70 6.53 14.38 19.77
CA GLU A 70 7.35 13.16 19.79
C GLU A 70 6.52 11.87 19.78
N ILE A 71 5.32 11.88 20.36
CA ILE A 71 4.37 10.77 20.20
C ILE A 71 3.95 10.65 18.74
N PHE A 72 3.56 11.76 18.11
CA PHE A 72 3.17 11.78 16.69
C PHE A 72 4.33 11.41 15.75
N SER A 73 5.57 11.76 16.09
CA SER A 73 6.75 11.42 15.27
C SER A 73 6.98 9.91 15.18
N ARG A 74 6.54 9.15 16.20
CA ARG A 74 6.66 7.69 16.30
C ARG A 74 5.43 6.93 15.76
N MET A 75 4.31 7.62 15.55
CA MET A 75 3.09 7.00 15.02
C MET A 75 3.21 6.64 13.54
N THR A 76 2.42 5.65 13.11
CA THR A 76 2.29 5.33 11.69
C THR A 76 1.53 6.45 10.96
N PRO A 77 1.77 6.66 9.65
CA PRO A 77 1.06 7.70 8.89
C PRO A 77 -0.47 7.57 8.89
N TYR A 78 -0.98 6.35 9.01
CA TYR A 78 -2.42 6.10 9.13
C TYR A 78 -2.95 6.41 10.52
N ALA A 79 -2.20 6.07 11.59
CA ALA A 79 -2.54 6.49 12.94
C ALA A 79 -2.53 8.03 13.06
N LEU A 80 -1.60 8.72 12.39
CA LEU A 80 -1.62 10.18 12.26
C LEU A 80 -2.88 10.68 11.53
N GLY A 81 -3.30 10.01 10.46
CA GLY A 81 -4.58 10.29 9.80
C GLY A 81 -5.78 10.21 10.76
N ARG A 82 -5.84 9.14 11.58
CA ARG A 82 -6.89 8.96 12.60
C ARG A 82 -6.79 10.01 13.71
N ALA A 83 -5.58 10.29 14.20
CA ALA A 83 -5.33 11.31 15.22
C ALA A 83 -5.77 12.71 14.76
N ALA A 84 -5.60 13.04 13.47
CA ALA A 84 -6.07 14.31 12.92
C ALA A 84 -7.61 14.48 12.95
N CYS A 85 -8.36 13.41 13.17
CA CYS A 85 -9.82 13.43 13.31
C CYS A 85 -10.30 13.58 14.77
N VAL A 86 -9.41 13.52 15.77
CA VAL A 86 -9.77 13.54 17.20
C VAL A 86 -10.18 14.96 17.64
N CYS A 87 -9.32 15.95 17.39
CA CYS A 87 -9.59 17.33 17.79
C CYS A 87 -8.89 18.33 16.85
N ARG A 88 -9.27 19.61 16.95
CA ARG A 88 -8.66 20.69 16.15
C ARG A 88 -7.16 20.82 16.40
N LYS A 89 -6.72 20.78 17.67
CA LYS A 89 -5.30 20.89 18.04
C LYS A 89 -4.46 19.84 17.32
N TRP A 90 -4.82 18.56 17.42
CA TRP A 90 -4.12 17.45 16.75
C TRP A 90 -4.14 17.59 15.23
N ARG A 91 -5.29 17.99 14.66
CA ARG A 91 -5.41 18.25 13.23
C ARG A 91 -4.41 19.30 12.74
N TYR A 92 -4.18 20.37 13.50
CA TYR A 92 -3.20 21.40 13.16
C TYR A 92 -1.77 20.93 13.39
N THR A 93 -1.48 20.26 14.52
CA THR A 93 -0.13 19.73 14.79
C THR A 93 0.32 18.77 13.69
N ILE A 94 -0.55 17.86 13.25
CA ILE A 94 -0.24 16.84 12.23
C ILE A 94 -0.06 17.43 10.83
N ARG A 95 -0.47 18.69 10.59
CA ARG A 95 -0.15 19.39 9.34
C ARG A 95 1.34 19.74 9.22
N ASN A 96 2.12 19.62 10.30
CA ASN A 96 3.55 19.83 10.25
C ASN A 96 4.20 18.92 9.17
N PRO A 97 4.96 19.47 8.22
CA PRO A 97 5.53 18.72 7.11
C PRO A 97 6.53 17.63 7.54
N MET A 98 7.12 17.73 8.74
CA MET A 98 8.12 16.77 9.23
C MET A 98 7.56 15.36 9.39
N PHE A 99 6.31 15.22 9.84
CA PHE A 99 5.67 13.91 9.95
C PHE A 99 5.54 13.22 8.59
N TRP A 100 5.15 13.99 7.57
CA TRP A 100 4.97 13.49 6.21
C TRP A 100 6.30 13.26 5.50
N ARG A 101 7.33 14.07 5.77
CA ARG A 101 8.68 13.85 5.25
C ARG A 101 9.22 12.48 5.64
N ASN A 102 9.17 12.16 6.94
CA ASN A 102 9.65 10.87 7.44
C ASN A 102 8.85 9.70 6.87
N ALA A 103 7.53 9.86 6.74
CA ALA A 103 6.67 8.88 6.09
C ALA A 103 7.09 8.64 4.63
N CYS A 104 7.26 9.71 3.84
CA CYS A 104 7.65 9.61 2.44
C CYS A 104 9.02 8.95 2.26
N LEU A 105 10.02 9.37 3.03
CA LEU A 105 11.37 8.80 2.92
C LEU A 105 11.39 7.30 3.27
N LYS A 106 10.58 6.86 4.24
CA LYS A 106 10.41 5.44 4.56
C LYS A 106 9.67 4.66 3.48
N ALA A 107 8.58 5.22 2.93
CA ALA A 107 7.76 4.51 1.94
C ALA A 107 8.46 4.35 0.57
N TRP A 108 9.24 5.33 0.15
CA TRP A 108 9.94 5.32 -1.15
C TRP A 108 11.46 5.23 -1.00
N GLN A 109 11.92 4.45 -0.03
CA GLN A 109 13.35 4.26 0.23
C GLN A 109 14.12 3.72 -0.99
N PHE A 110 13.48 2.88 -1.83
CA PHE A 110 14.09 2.28 -3.02
C PHE A 110 14.40 3.28 -4.13
N SER A 111 13.65 4.38 -4.25
CA SER A 111 13.97 5.44 -5.22
C SER A 111 15.21 6.24 -4.80
N GLY A 112 15.63 6.13 -3.53
CA GLY A 112 16.70 6.94 -2.97
C GLY A 112 16.23 8.33 -2.53
N VAL A 113 17.04 8.97 -1.67
CA VAL A 113 16.69 10.26 -1.07
C VAL A 113 16.62 11.36 -2.13
N VAL A 114 17.63 11.47 -3.00
CA VAL A 114 17.71 12.53 -4.02
C VAL A 114 16.49 12.54 -4.93
N GLU A 115 16.13 11.37 -5.46
CA GLU A 115 15.00 11.26 -6.40
C GLU A 115 13.68 11.60 -5.72
N ASN A 116 13.52 11.25 -4.43
CA ASN A 116 12.36 11.66 -3.65
C ASN A 116 12.27 13.19 -3.51
N TYR A 117 13.39 13.89 -3.29
CA TYR A 117 13.41 15.35 -3.23
C TYR A 117 13.16 15.99 -4.61
N ARG A 118 13.71 15.43 -5.68
CA ARG A 118 13.42 15.87 -7.06
C ARG A 118 11.94 15.72 -7.38
N ALA A 119 11.35 14.55 -7.10
CA ALA A 119 9.94 14.27 -7.32
C ALA A 119 9.04 15.18 -6.46
N LEU A 120 9.39 15.38 -5.18
CA LEU A 120 8.70 16.31 -4.28
C LEU A 120 8.60 17.70 -4.89
N HIS A 121 9.69 18.18 -5.48
CA HIS A 121 9.76 19.51 -6.05
C HIS A 121 9.00 19.64 -7.37
N LEU A 122 9.28 18.73 -8.30
CA LEU A 122 8.79 18.78 -9.67
C LEU A 122 7.30 18.42 -9.79
N ARG A 123 6.82 17.47 -8.98
CA ARG A 123 5.47 16.91 -9.11
C ARG A 123 4.51 17.29 -7.98
N TYR A 124 5.03 17.74 -6.83
CA TYR A 124 4.23 17.95 -5.62
C TYR A 124 4.42 19.31 -4.95
N ASP A 125 4.97 20.29 -5.67
CA ASP A 125 5.13 21.67 -5.21
C ASP A 125 5.84 21.79 -3.85
N GLY A 126 6.81 20.91 -3.57
CA GLY A 126 7.54 20.92 -2.29
C GLY A 126 6.72 20.48 -1.07
N SER A 127 5.50 19.97 -1.25
CA SER A 127 4.63 19.56 -0.15
C SER A 127 4.72 18.05 0.12
N TRP A 128 5.37 17.67 1.21
CA TRP A 128 5.49 16.27 1.64
C TRP A 128 4.13 15.60 1.85
N ARG A 129 3.16 16.35 2.38
CA ARG A 129 1.80 15.85 2.58
C ARG A 129 1.09 15.60 1.25
N LYS A 130 1.26 16.49 0.26
CA LYS A 130 0.70 16.30 -1.10
C LYS A 130 1.31 15.06 -1.77
N MET A 131 2.63 14.90 -1.66
CA MET A 131 3.34 13.72 -2.13
C MET A 131 2.82 12.43 -1.47
N TRP A 132 2.65 12.42 -0.14
CA TRP A 132 2.13 11.26 0.58
C TRP A 132 0.73 10.81 0.12
N LEU A 133 -0.14 11.78 -0.19
CA LEU A 133 -1.52 11.52 -0.58
C LEU A 133 -1.67 11.13 -2.06
N LEU A 134 -0.84 11.68 -2.94
CA LEU A 134 -1.00 11.51 -4.39
C LEU A 134 -0.05 10.47 -4.99
N ARG A 135 1.12 10.23 -4.41
CA ARG A 135 2.06 9.24 -4.93
C ARG A 135 1.57 7.83 -4.58
N PRO A 136 1.41 6.92 -5.56
CA PRO A 136 1.03 5.54 -5.28
C PRO A 136 2.07 4.84 -4.41
N ARG A 137 1.60 4.01 -3.48
CA ARG A 137 2.45 3.14 -2.66
C ARG A 137 1.69 1.92 -2.17
N ILE A 138 2.38 0.78 -2.13
CA ILE A 138 1.84 -0.45 -1.57
C ILE A 138 1.93 -0.39 -0.05
N ARG A 139 0.88 -0.89 0.62
CA ARG A 139 0.83 -1.00 2.08
C ARG A 139 1.44 -2.31 2.53
N THR A 140 2.26 -2.25 3.58
CA THR A 140 2.97 -3.41 4.16
C THR A 140 2.51 -3.74 5.58
N ASP A 141 1.61 -2.91 6.14
CA ASP A 141 1.06 -2.98 7.49
C ASP A 141 -0.18 -3.89 7.62
N GLY A 142 -0.37 -4.82 6.68
CA GLY A 142 -1.57 -5.65 6.63
C GLY A 142 -1.61 -6.61 5.44
N LEU A 143 -2.82 -7.04 5.11
CA LEU A 143 -3.10 -8.00 4.03
C LEU A 143 -4.00 -7.38 2.97
N TYR A 144 -3.70 -7.66 1.72
CA TYR A 144 -4.64 -7.46 0.62
C TYR A 144 -5.43 -8.75 0.43
N VAL A 145 -6.76 -8.67 0.49
CA VAL A 145 -7.66 -9.83 0.48
C VAL A 145 -8.71 -9.68 -0.62
N SER A 146 -8.81 -10.68 -1.47
CA SER A 146 -9.82 -10.79 -2.52
C SER A 146 -10.76 -11.94 -2.16
N ARG A 147 -12.03 -11.63 -1.84
CA ARG A 147 -13.08 -12.62 -1.53
C ARG A 147 -13.81 -13.00 -2.80
N ASN A 148 -13.79 -14.28 -3.13
CA ASN A 148 -14.37 -14.82 -4.35
C ASN A 148 -15.42 -15.86 -3.99
N THR A 149 -16.62 -15.70 -4.56
CA THR A 149 -17.70 -16.68 -4.41
C THR A 149 -18.10 -17.21 -5.78
N TYR A 150 -18.38 -18.51 -5.86
CA TYR A 150 -18.92 -19.15 -7.05
C TYR A 150 -19.90 -20.25 -6.67
N ILE A 151 -20.77 -20.57 -7.61
CA ILE A 151 -21.81 -21.57 -7.45
C ILE A 151 -21.32 -22.88 -8.08
N ARG A 152 -21.32 -23.96 -7.30
CA ARG A 152 -20.98 -25.32 -7.75
C ARG A 152 -22.21 -26.20 -7.67
N ALA A 153 -22.54 -26.89 -8.76
CA ALA A 153 -23.58 -27.91 -8.74
C ALA A 153 -23.19 -29.05 -7.78
N GLY A 154 -24.10 -29.42 -6.88
CA GLY A 154 -23.98 -30.58 -6.01
C GLY A 154 -24.29 -31.88 -6.76
N VAL A 155 -24.03 -33.00 -6.11
CA VAL A 155 -24.40 -34.31 -6.64
C VAL A 155 -25.91 -34.49 -6.45
N ALA A 156 -26.65 -34.60 -7.54
CA ALA A 156 -28.09 -34.85 -7.48
C ALA A 156 -28.33 -36.35 -7.25
N GLU A 157 -28.70 -36.73 -6.03
CA GLU A 157 -29.07 -38.12 -5.70
C GLU A 157 -30.48 -38.49 -6.20
N TRP A 158 -31.37 -37.51 -6.40
CA TRP A 158 -32.76 -37.72 -6.84
C TRP A 158 -33.18 -36.71 -7.91
N LYS A 159 -34.07 -37.12 -8.83
CA LYS A 159 -34.54 -36.31 -10.00
C LYS A 159 -35.36 -35.06 -9.64
N ILE A 160 -35.63 -34.79 -8.36
CA ILE A 160 -36.60 -33.78 -7.92
C ILE A 160 -35.92 -32.45 -7.57
N THR A 161 -34.66 -32.45 -7.14
CA THR A 161 -33.94 -31.22 -6.75
C THR A 161 -32.48 -31.25 -7.18
N ASN A 162 -32.01 -30.17 -7.81
CA ASN A 162 -30.60 -29.95 -8.12
C ASN A 162 -29.94 -29.19 -6.96
N PRO A 163 -29.19 -29.83 -6.05
CA PRO A 163 -28.51 -29.14 -4.97
C PRO A 163 -27.41 -28.23 -5.52
N VAL A 164 -27.18 -27.09 -4.87
CA VAL A 164 -26.17 -26.13 -5.27
C VAL A 164 -25.39 -25.64 -4.06
N HIS A 165 -24.07 -25.55 -4.20
CA HIS A 165 -23.17 -25.09 -3.14
C HIS A 165 -22.58 -23.74 -3.51
N VAL A 166 -22.74 -22.76 -2.63
CA VAL A 166 -22.01 -21.49 -2.71
C VAL A 166 -20.64 -21.68 -2.08
N VAL A 167 -19.61 -21.73 -2.90
CA VAL A 167 -18.22 -21.90 -2.46
C VAL A 167 -17.59 -20.53 -2.31
N CYS A 168 -17.04 -20.25 -1.13
CA CYS A 168 -16.30 -19.04 -0.84
C CYS A 168 -14.82 -19.35 -0.62
N TYR A 169 -13.95 -18.62 -1.31
CA TYR A 169 -12.51 -18.69 -1.12
C TYR A 169 -11.90 -17.30 -1.19
N PHE A 170 -10.68 -17.17 -0.69
CA PHE A 170 -9.96 -15.93 -0.57
C PHE A 170 -8.58 -16.06 -1.20
N ARG A 171 -8.14 -15.00 -1.87
CA ARG A 171 -6.73 -14.81 -2.22
C ARG A 171 -6.13 -13.76 -1.30
N TYR A 172 -5.00 -14.09 -0.71
CA TYR A 172 -4.28 -13.26 0.23
C TYR A 172 -2.94 -12.84 -0.38
N LEU A 173 -2.64 -11.55 -0.29
CA LEU A 173 -1.37 -10.96 -0.65
C LEU A 173 -0.80 -10.19 0.54
N ARG A 174 0.46 -10.44 0.88
CA ARG A 174 1.22 -9.63 1.85
C ARG A 174 2.49 -9.13 1.21
N PHE A 175 2.67 -7.82 1.17
CA PHE A 175 3.87 -7.19 0.60
C PHE A 175 4.86 -6.82 1.70
N TYR A 176 6.16 -6.91 1.39
CA TYR A 176 7.24 -6.44 2.24
C TYR A 176 8.00 -5.31 1.54
N PRO A 177 8.56 -4.35 2.30
CA PRO A 177 9.36 -3.28 1.72
C PRO A 177 10.47 -3.80 0.81
N SER A 178 11.06 -4.98 1.09
CA SER A 178 12.15 -5.56 0.30
C SER A 178 11.82 -5.87 -1.17
N GLY A 179 10.57 -5.73 -1.62
CA GLY A 179 10.13 -6.22 -2.94
C GLY A 179 9.68 -7.67 -2.94
N ARG A 180 9.71 -8.34 -1.78
CA ARG A 180 9.16 -9.69 -1.61
C ARG A 180 7.68 -9.63 -1.25
N PHE A 181 6.88 -10.58 -1.70
CA PHE A 181 5.50 -10.76 -1.27
C PHE A 181 5.19 -12.21 -0.92
N LEU A 182 4.09 -12.42 -0.20
CA LEU A 182 3.51 -13.73 0.06
C LEU A 182 2.13 -13.83 -0.58
N TYR A 183 1.83 -15.01 -1.09
CA TYR A 183 0.55 -15.37 -1.67
C TYR A 183 -0.01 -16.62 -1.02
N LYS A 184 -1.31 -16.62 -0.76
CA LYS A 184 -2.06 -17.81 -0.34
C LYS A 184 -3.45 -17.80 -0.95
N ASN A 185 -3.88 -18.93 -1.47
CA ASN A 185 -5.26 -19.17 -1.86
C ASN A 185 -5.89 -20.14 -0.84
N SER A 186 -6.97 -19.74 -0.17
CA SER A 186 -7.56 -20.54 0.91
C SER A 186 -9.03 -20.22 1.14
N SER A 187 -9.79 -21.19 1.65
CA SER A 187 -11.16 -20.99 2.16
C SER A 187 -11.21 -20.51 3.62
N GLN A 188 -10.08 -20.46 4.31
CA GLN A 188 -9.99 -20.01 5.70
C GLN A 188 -10.26 -18.51 5.82
N LYS A 189 -10.70 -18.06 7.00
CA LYS A 189 -11.00 -16.65 7.28
C LYS A 189 -9.74 -15.82 7.42
N VAL A 190 -9.87 -14.50 7.29
CA VAL A 190 -8.74 -13.54 7.36
C VAL A 190 -7.98 -13.69 8.69
N LYS A 191 -8.69 -13.80 9.81
CA LYS A 191 -8.10 -13.95 11.15
C LYS A 191 -7.23 -15.18 11.34
N ASP A 192 -7.55 -16.27 10.65
CA ASP A 192 -6.80 -17.52 10.75
C ASP A 192 -5.57 -17.49 9.84
N VAL A 193 -5.75 -16.98 8.61
CA VAL A 193 -4.68 -16.86 7.62
C VAL A 193 -3.63 -15.82 8.01
N ALA A 194 -4.01 -14.75 8.70
CA ALA A 194 -3.07 -13.73 9.15
C ALA A 194 -1.95 -14.30 10.05
N LYS A 195 -2.21 -15.40 10.77
CA LYS A 195 -1.24 -16.06 11.65
C LYS A 195 -0.10 -16.70 10.85
N CYS A 196 -0.38 -17.30 9.69
CA CYS A 196 0.61 -17.97 8.84
C CYS A 196 1.22 -17.07 7.76
N MET A 197 0.60 -15.93 7.43
CA MET A 197 1.10 -14.97 6.43
C MET A 197 2.22 -14.09 7.01
N ASN A 198 3.31 -14.67 7.50
CA ASN A 198 4.42 -13.94 8.15
C ASN A 198 5.80 -14.32 7.56
N PHE A 199 6.91 -13.76 8.07
CA PHE A 199 8.25 -14.02 7.52
C PHE A 199 8.66 -15.50 7.59
N ARG A 200 8.15 -16.24 8.58
CA ARG A 200 8.34 -17.69 8.78
C ARG A 200 7.29 -18.52 8.02
N ALA A 201 6.58 -17.92 7.08
CA ALA A 201 5.61 -18.61 6.24
C ALA A 201 6.25 -19.85 5.60
N SER A 202 5.54 -20.97 5.69
CA SER A 202 5.99 -22.25 5.16
C SER A 202 5.15 -22.69 3.96
N LYS A 203 5.79 -23.42 3.05
CA LYS A 203 5.12 -24.13 1.94
C LYS A 203 4.09 -25.14 2.47
N VAL A 204 4.28 -25.67 3.68
CA VAL A 204 3.33 -26.58 4.36
C VAL A 204 1.99 -25.89 4.66
N ASP A 205 2.01 -24.59 4.97
CA ASP A 205 0.80 -23.79 5.21
C ASP A 205 0.14 -23.29 3.90
N CYS A 206 0.60 -23.79 2.75
CA CYS A 206 0.24 -23.33 1.40
C CYS A 206 0.47 -21.83 1.20
N VAL A 207 1.54 -21.29 1.79
CA VAL A 207 1.98 -19.91 1.57
C VAL A 207 3.20 -19.93 0.67
N PHE A 208 3.15 -19.15 -0.41
CA PHE A 208 4.21 -19.09 -1.42
C PHE A 208 4.78 -17.68 -1.48
N GLY A 209 6.11 -17.59 -1.52
CA GLY A 209 6.83 -16.33 -1.65
C GLY A 209 7.16 -16.01 -3.10
N GLY A 210 7.26 -14.72 -3.42
CA GLY A 210 7.70 -14.25 -4.72
C GLY A 210 8.16 -12.80 -4.66
N HIS A 211 8.41 -12.21 -5.84
CA HIS A 211 8.89 -10.84 -5.98
C HIS A 211 7.87 -9.97 -6.70
N TYR A 212 7.83 -8.69 -6.33
CA TYR A 212 6.96 -7.70 -6.94
C TYR A 212 7.71 -6.41 -7.25
N THR A 213 7.25 -5.72 -8.28
CA THR A 213 7.65 -4.36 -8.63
C THR A 213 6.43 -3.46 -8.66
N LEU A 214 6.63 -2.17 -8.36
CA LEU A 214 5.61 -1.14 -8.44
C LEU A 214 6.09 -0.07 -9.41
N SER A 215 5.40 0.04 -10.54
CA SER A 215 5.65 1.03 -11.58
C SER A 215 4.44 1.94 -11.67
N GLU A 216 4.57 3.17 -11.15
CA GLU A 216 3.46 4.11 -10.99
C GLU A 216 2.31 3.52 -10.17
N ASP A 217 1.20 3.12 -10.79
CA ASP A 217 0.06 2.46 -10.18
C ASP A 217 -0.05 0.96 -10.51
N LYS A 218 0.87 0.42 -11.31
CA LYS A 218 0.87 -0.98 -11.75
C LYS A 218 1.78 -1.82 -10.86
N VAL A 219 1.23 -2.91 -10.33
CA VAL A 219 1.99 -3.89 -9.57
C VAL A 219 2.14 -5.13 -10.43
N GLU A 220 3.37 -5.53 -10.66
CA GLU A 220 3.69 -6.80 -11.30
C GLU A 220 4.31 -7.70 -10.25
N ALA A 221 3.78 -8.91 -10.12
CA ALA A 221 4.22 -9.85 -9.12
C ALA A 221 4.31 -11.25 -9.72
N ALA A 222 5.35 -11.99 -9.35
CA ALA A 222 5.57 -13.35 -9.81
C ALA A 222 6.05 -14.24 -8.67
N LEU A 223 5.54 -15.47 -8.62
CA LEU A 223 5.97 -16.51 -7.67
C LEU A 223 6.04 -17.87 -8.36
N LEU A 224 6.84 -18.77 -7.79
CA LEU A 224 7.00 -20.13 -8.27
C LEU A 224 6.28 -21.11 -7.34
N TYR A 225 5.42 -21.96 -7.92
CA TYR A 225 4.91 -23.15 -7.27
C TYR A 225 5.92 -24.29 -7.45
N PRO A 226 6.49 -24.81 -6.35
CA PRO A 226 7.38 -25.95 -6.40
C PRO A 226 6.59 -27.25 -6.62
N GLY A 227 7.21 -28.23 -7.28
CA GLY A 227 6.63 -29.55 -7.51
C GLY A 227 7.32 -30.27 -8.66
N LEU A 228 6.75 -31.41 -9.09
CA LEU A 228 7.24 -32.18 -10.24
C LEU A 228 7.15 -31.41 -11.56
N ARG A 229 6.29 -30.39 -11.63
CA ARG A 229 6.15 -29.47 -12.76
C ARG A 229 6.14 -28.04 -12.24
N PRO A 230 7.29 -27.38 -12.15
CA PRO A 230 7.38 -26.01 -11.66
C PRO A 230 6.46 -25.09 -12.48
N THR A 231 5.59 -24.36 -11.77
CA THR A 231 4.60 -23.49 -12.40
C THR A 231 4.76 -22.09 -11.81
N VAL A 232 4.96 -21.08 -12.66
CA VAL A 232 4.98 -19.69 -12.21
C VAL A 232 3.59 -19.10 -12.29
N LEU A 233 3.23 -18.38 -11.24
CA LEU A 233 2.04 -17.53 -11.19
C LEU A 233 2.48 -16.08 -11.38
N ARG A 234 1.98 -15.46 -12.45
CA ARG A 234 2.15 -14.03 -12.77
C ARG A 234 0.86 -13.30 -12.45
N ILE A 235 0.97 -12.23 -11.68
CA ILE A 235 -0.14 -11.41 -11.22
C ILE A 235 0.14 -9.97 -11.63
N ARG A 236 -0.76 -9.38 -12.44
CA ARG A 236 -0.75 -7.94 -12.71
C ARG A 236 -1.91 -7.29 -12.00
N LEU A 237 -1.61 -6.31 -11.16
CA LEU A 237 -2.59 -5.57 -10.37
C LEU A 237 -2.49 -4.07 -10.69
N ARG A 238 -3.59 -3.36 -10.48
CA ARG A 238 -3.61 -1.90 -10.48
C ARG A 238 -3.96 -1.39 -9.09
N LEU A 239 -3.05 -0.63 -8.49
CA LEU A 239 -3.25 -0.01 -7.18
C LEU A 239 -4.27 1.13 -7.29
N ARG A 240 -5.30 1.07 -6.45
CA ARG A 240 -6.31 2.12 -6.27
C ARG A 240 -6.46 2.49 -4.80
N GLY A 241 -7.18 3.58 -4.55
CA GLY A 241 -7.59 3.99 -3.22
C GLY A 241 -9.05 4.44 -3.22
N THR A 242 -9.77 4.15 -2.14
CA THR A 242 -11.13 4.69 -1.92
C THR A 242 -11.10 6.21 -1.72
N THR A 243 -10.00 6.73 -1.20
CA THR A 243 -9.73 8.16 -1.03
C THR A 243 -8.26 8.44 -1.35
N ALA A 244 -7.93 9.71 -1.58
CA ALA A 244 -6.54 10.12 -1.84
C ALA A 244 -5.61 9.64 -0.70
N GLY A 245 -4.56 8.90 -1.07
CA GLY A 245 -3.57 8.36 -0.14
C GLY A 245 -3.97 7.07 0.57
N ALA A 246 -5.18 6.55 0.36
CA ALA A 246 -5.62 5.32 1.02
C ALA A 246 -4.86 4.08 0.53
N ASN A 247 -4.65 3.96 -0.80
CA ASN A 247 -3.95 2.85 -1.45
C ASN A 247 -4.40 1.47 -0.93
N ASN A 248 -5.71 1.33 -0.71
CA ASN A 248 -6.36 0.22 0.00
C ASN A 248 -7.16 -0.70 -0.93
N ARG A 249 -7.00 -0.54 -2.25
CA ARG A 249 -7.62 -1.36 -3.29
C ARG A 249 -6.57 -1.80 -4.30
N MET A 250 -6.68 -3.01 -4.80
CA MET A 250 -5.92 -3.46 -5.96
C MET A 250 -6.83 -4.20 -6.91
N ASP A 251 -7.02 -3.69 -8.11
CA ASP A 251 -7.81 -4.38 -9.13
C ASP A 251 -6.93 -5.45 -9.77
N LEU A 252 -7.45 -6.67 -9.87
CA LEU A 252 -6.75 -7.78 -10.50
C LEU A 252 -6.95 -7.70 -12.01
N HIS A 253 -5.90 -7.29 -12.74
CA HIS A 253 -5.95 -7.09 -14.19
C HIS A 253 -5.67 -8.38 -14.94
N SER A 254 -4.61 -9.11 -14.56
CA SER A 254 -4.35 -10.44 -15.12
C SER A 254 -3.78 -11.40 -14.08
N LEU A 255 -4.14 -12.66 -14.24
CA LEU A 255 -3.71 -13.78 -13.42
C LEU A 255 -3.36 -14.93 -14.36
N VAL A 256 -2.08 -15.21 -14.54
CA VAL A 256 -1.58 -16.18 -15.52
C VAL A 256 -0.73 -17.22 -14.81
N THR A 257 -0.95 -18.49 -15.12
CA THR A 257 -0.08 -19.59 -14.70
C THR A 257 0.64 -20.17 -15.91
N SER A 258 1.96 -20.25 -15.87
CA SER A 258 2.78 -20.79 -16.97
C SER A 258 3.82 -21.80 -16.46
N GLY A 259 4.22 -22.71 -17.35
CA GLY A 259 5.26 -23.69 -17.08
C GLY A 259 6.65 -23.07 -17.13
N VAL A 260 7.53 -23.53 -16.24
CA VAL A 260 8.93 -23.12 -16.18
C VAL A 260 9.82 -24.35 -16.26
N ASN A 261 10.98 -24.20 -16.91
CA ASN A 261 11.98 -25.26 -16.99
C ASN A 261 12.70 -25.47 -15.65
N ASP A 262 13.11 -26.71 -15.37
CA ASP A 262 13.78 -27.04 -14.11
C ASP A 262 15.07 -26.24 -13.88
N ASN A 263 15.79 -25.89 -14.96
CA ASN A 263 17.00 -25.05 -14.88
C ASN A 263 16.71 -23.62 -14.42
N GLU A 264 15.56 -23.06 -14.82
CA GLU A 264 15.13 -21.70 -14.43
C GLU A 264 14.45 -21.71 -13.05
N ALA A 265 13.81 -22.83 -12.68
CA ALA A 265 13.19 -23.04 -11.38
C ALA A 265 14.21 -23.22 -10.23
N ASN A 266 15.43 -23.68 -10.55
CA ASN A 266 16.51 -23.88 -9.58
C ASN A 266 17.37 -22.63 -9.33
N GLY A 267 17.05 -21.49 -9.95
CA GLY A 267 17.64 -20.20 -9.60
C GLY A 267 17.36 -19.83 -8.13
N PRO A 268 18.07 -18.84 -7.55
CA PRO A 268 17.65 -18.32 -6.26
C PRO A 268 16.18 -17.91 -6.36
N ASP A 269 15.34 -18.34 -5.41
CA ASP A 269 13.90 -18.00 -5.26
C ASP A 269 13.63 -16.47 -5.37
N GLU A 270 14.69 -15.66 -5.37
CA GLU A 270 14.72 -14.22 -5.35
C GLU A 270 14.60 -13.52 -6.72
N ASP A 271 14.82 -14.18 -7.86
CA ASP A 271 14.82 -13.51 -9.19
C ASP A 271 13.79 -14.04 -10.20
N ILE A 272 12.76 -14.76 -9.74
CA ILE A 272 11.71 -15.27 -10.65
C ILE A 272 11.06 -14.15 -11.46
N LEU A 273 10.89 -12.96 -10.86
CA LEU A 273 10.30 -11.81 -11.55
C LEU A 273 11.21 -11.29 -12.68
N GLY A 274 12.53 -11.33 -12.51
CA GLY A 274 13.49 -10.99 -13.57
C GLY A 274 13.41 -12.00 -14.72
N VAL A 275 13.31 -13.29 -14.40
CA VAL A 275 13.16 -14.37 -15.39
C VAL A 275 11.89 -14.19 -16.23
N VAL A 276 10.74 -13.91 -15.59
CA VAL A 276 9.45 -13.80 -16.29
C VAL A 276 9.09 -12.40 -16.76
N GLY A 277 9.93 -11.40 -16.50
CA GLY A 277 9.67 -10.00 -16.83
C GLY A 277 9.53 -9.75 -18.34
N GLY A 278 10.28 -10.51 -19.15
CA GLY A 278 10.23 -10.45 -20.62
C GLY A 278 9.16 -11.31 -21.28
N TRP A 279 8.48 -12.19 -20.51
CA TRP A 279 7.61 -13.19 -21.10
C TRP A 279 6.29 -12.61 -21.59
N GLN A 280 5.81 -13.06 -22.75
CA GLN A 280 4.45 -12.79 -23.21
C GLN A 280 3.42 -13.46 -22.29
N GLU A 281 2.14 -13.05 -22.36
CA GLU A 281 1.11 -13.64 -21.49
C GLU A 281 0.84 -15.12 -21.81
N ASP A 282 1.00 -15.53 -23.06
CA ASP A 282 0.76 -16.91 -23.53
C ASP A 282 2.04 -17.77 -23.57
N GLU A 283 3.15 -17.24 -23.05
CA GLU A 283 4.46 -17.90 -23.11
C GLU A 283 4.61 -18.94 -21.99
N THR A 284 5.07 -20.13 -22.39
CA THR A 284 5.46 -21.21 -21.47
C THR A 284 6.81 -21.78 -21.89
N HIS A 285 7.67 -22.01 -20.91
CA HIS A 285 8.96 -22.64 -21.15
C HIS A 285 8.92 -24.15 -20.90
N ASN A 286 7.81 -24.68 -20.39
CA ASN A 286 7.59 -26.12 -20.26
C ASN A 286 6.41 -26.55 -21.15
N PRO A 287 6.63 -27.40 -22.17
CA PRO A 287 5.58 -27.82 -23.10
C PRO A 287 4.46 -28.63 -22.43
N ASP A 288 4.72 -29.27 -21.29
CA ASP A 288 3.73 -30.05 -20.53
C ASP A 288 2.79 -29.19 -19.67
N VAL A 289 3.11 -27.89 -19.52
CA VAL A 289 2.34 -26.95 -18.70
C VAL A 289 2.04 -25.70 -19.54
N PRO A 290 0.87 -25.60 -20.18
CA PRO A 290 0.53 -24.45 -21.01
C PRO A 290 0.36 -23.19 -20.16
N ALA A 291 0.56 -22.02 -20.78
CA ALA A 291 0.15 -20.76 -20.19
C ALA A 291 -1.39 -20.68 -20.13
N ILE A 292 -1.93 -20.44 -18.93
CA ILE A 292 -3.38 -20.36 -18.69
C ILE A 292 -3.69 -19.01 -18.08
N SER A 293 -4.50 -18.22 -18.79
CA SER A 293 -5.08 -16.97 -18.30
C SER A 293 -6.39 -17.24 -17.56
N HIS A 294 -6.43 -16.90 -16.27
CA HIS A 294 -7.57 -17.15 -15.40
C HIS A 294 -8.59 -16.01 -15.50
N LYS A 295 -9.76 -16.29 -16.07
CA LYS A 295 -10.85 -15.29 -16.22
C LYS A 295 -11.82 -15.23 -15.03
N ARG A 296 -11.71 -16.15 -14.07
CA ARG A 296 -12.63 -16.27 -12.93
C ARG A 296 -11.98 -15.83 -11.63
N GLY A 297 -12.80 -15.27 -10.74
CA GLY A 297 -12.36 -14.77 -9.45
C GLY A 297 -11.43 -13.56 -9.57
N LEU A 298 -11.72 -12.65 -10.48
CA LEU A 298 -10.96 -11.41 -10.66
C LEU A 298 -11.43 -10.28 -9.73
N THR A 299 -12.00 -10.64 -8.57
CA THR A 299 -12.50 -9.63 -7.62
C THR A 299 -11.34 -8.80 -7.07
N PRO A 300 -11.45 -7.46 -7.03
CA PRO A 300 -10.42 -6.60 -6.48
C PRO A 300 -10.03 -6.97 -5.05
N PHE A 301 -8.76 -6.81 -4.73
CA PHE A 301 -8.26 -6.96 -3.37
C PHE A 301 -8.57 -5.73 -2.53
N VAL A 302 -9.00 -5.97 -1.31
CA VAL A 302 -9.21 -4.95 -0.27
C VAL A 302 -8.13 -5.07 0.79
N PHE A 303 -7.53 -3.95 1.15
CA PHE A 303 -6.54 -3.91 2.21
C PHE A 303 -7.19 -3.98 3.60
N ILE A 304 -6.64 -4.82 4.48
CA ILE A 304 -7.01 -4.99 5.88
C ILE A 304 -5.74 -4.81 6.73
N PRO A 305 -5.66 -3.75 7.56
CA PRO A 305 -4.57 -3.59 8.52
C PRO A 305 -4.54 -4.74 9.52
N PHE A 306 -3.35 -5.12 10.01
CA PHE A 306 -3.24 -6.20 11.02
C PHE A 306 -4.04 -5.91 12.30
N GLU A 307 -4.18 -4.64 12.67
CA GLU A 307 -5.00 -4.18 13.81
C GLU A 307 -6.49 -4.52 13.66
N GLU A 308 -6.99 -4.66 12.43
CA GLU A 308 -8.41 -4.82 12.11
C GLU A 308 -8.74 -6.23 11.56
N VAL A 309 -7.76 -7.15 11.60
CA VAL A 309 -7.91 -8.50 11.05
C VAL A 309 -9.01 -9.30 11.77
N GLU A 310 -9.13 -9.17 13.09
CA GLU A 310 -10.13 -9.90 13.87
C GLU A 310 -11.55 -9.38 13.63
N THR A 311 -11.69 -8.05 13.50
CA THR A 311 -12.97 -7.36 13.34
C THR A 311 -13.42 -7.20 11.89
N SER A 312 -12.62 -7.67 10.93
CA SER A 312 -12.92 -7.51 9.50
C SER A 312 -14.24 -8.19 9.10
N VAL A 313 -15.05 -7.46 8.33
CA VAL A 313 -16.30 -7.95 7.71
C VAL A 313 -16.03 -9.17 6.81
N LEU A 314 -14.82 -9.31 6.25
CA LEU A 314 -14.47 -10.48 5.44
C LEU A 314 -14.42 -11.79 6.23
N ASN A 315 -14.43 -11.75 7.57
CA ASN A 315 -14.58 -12.93 8.42
C ASN A 315 -16.03 -13.44 8.53
N LEU A 316 -17.00 -12.68 8.01
CA LEU A 316 -18.40 -13.11 7.99
C LEU A 316 -18.56 -14.35 7.10
N PRO A 317 -19.29 -15.38 7.59
CA PRO A 317 -19.57 -16.57 6.81
C PRO A 317 -20.53 -16.28 5.65
N VAL A 318 -20.68 -17.25 4.74
CA VAL A 318 -21.43 -17.07 3.48
C VAL A 318 -22.93 -16.84 3.71
N ASP A 319 -23.49 -17.41 4.76
CA ASP A 319 -24.89 -17.21 5.21
C ASP A 319 -25.19 -15.75 5.59
N ARG A 320 -24.18 -14.99 6.02
CA ARG A 320 -24.32 -13.56 6.36
C ARG A 320 -23.84 -12.61 5.28
N MET A 321 -22.98 -13.10 4.37
CA MET A 321 -22.43 -12.31 3.27
C MET A 321 -22.08 -13.24 2.10
N ASP A 322 -23.01 -13.39 1.18
CA ASP A 322 -22.88 -14.22 -0.02
C ASP A 322 -22.04 -13.55 -1.11
N TYR A 323 -22.10 -12.23 -1.19
CA TYR A 323 -21.31 -11.42 -2.12
C TYR A 323 -20.65 -10.23 -1.41
N TYR A 324 -19.45 -9.88 -1.84
CA TYR A 324 -18.71 -8.73 -1.32
C TYR A 324 -18.40 -7.76 -2.45
N VAL A 325 -18.76 -6.49 -2.26
CA VAL A 325 -18.49 -5.41 -3.21
C VAL A 325 -17.23 -4.67 -2.75
N PRO A 326 -16.08 -4.88 -3.41
CA PRO A 326 -14.86 -4.12 -3.12
C PRO A 326 -14.98 -2.75 -3.80
N GLY A 327 -15.67 -1.82 -3.12
CA GLY A 327 -15.94 -0.46 -3.62
C GLY A 327 -14.71 0.31 -4.10
#